data_AF-A0A932LLH1-F1
#
_entry.id   AF-A0A932LLH1-F1
#
_cell.length_a   1.000
_cell.length_b   1.000
_cell.length_c   1.000
_cell.angle_alpha   90.00
_cell.angle_beta   90.00
_cell.angle_gamma   90.00
#
_symmetry.space_group_name_H-M   'P 1'
#
loop_
_entity.id
_entity.type
_entity.pdbx_description
1 polymer ?
#
loop_
_entity_poly.entity_id
_entity_poly.type
_entity_poly.pdbx_seq_one_letter_code
_entity_poly.pdbx_strand_id
1 'polypeptide(L)'
;MITSVSWQYILLNGDTSTGYRVKRRTGGPPPVVGSGTDMPSSDNWVSAPAPPQIHYVPDGKDYIFAFWSLSAHDTQSSQTSAQIQTGTTANDSHTGGQWGISAKAYYIWNFAGGGNGNGGGHTPLLIDAFDIQAGDFIGDDFVDATPDPGGTLTGEANNGFIDTTADIAAGSSLKVVARDALPAKAFGYWFNIGPLQLNGNAASPATVGAPGTHDIVVHHNDRVVAFAFYNEVKQQQFVPPYEATYDPWWWYKTLGGLVPPPPRDPWLQEFVAAITLAQAAARVSPRLQAKVLEVALEQISVTAATIKQEIKSLEKR
;
A
#
# COMPACT_ATOMS: atom_id res chain seq x y z
N MET A 1 -21.49 -11.25 18.84
CA MET A 1 -22.31 -12.14 18.00
C MET A 1 -22.28 -11.68 16.55
N ILE A 2 -22.00 -12.60 15.64
CA ILE A 2 -22.09 -12.41 14.19
C ILE A 2 -23.55 -12.52 13.79
N THR A 3 -24.11 -11.42 13.29
CA THR A 3 -25.53 -11.32 12.92
C THR A 3 -25.74 -11.60 11.44
N SER A 4 -24.78 -11.27 10.58
CA SER A 4 -24.86 -11.52 9.14
C SER A 4 -23.48 -11.74 8.52
N VAL A 5 -23.43 -12.59 7.51
CA VAL A 5 -22.27 -12.74 6.61
C VAL A 5 -22.75 -12.64 5.18
N SER A 6 -22.21 -11.72 4.40
CA SER A 6 -22.35 -11.71 2.94
C SER A 6 -21.10 -12.31 2.32
N TRP A 7 -21.27 -13.27 1.41
CA TRP A 7 -20.13 -13.90 0.74
C TRP A 7 -20.26 -13.85 -0.78
N GLN A 8 -19.11 -13.81 -1.47
CA GLN A 8 -19.00 -13.75 -2.93
C GLN A 8 -17.82 -14.57 -3.45
N TYR A 9 -17.98 -15.16 -4.63
CA TYR A 9 -16.93 -15.78 -5.44
C TYR A 9 -16.62 -14.88 -6.64
N ILE A 10 -15.39 -14.38 -6.71
CA ILE A 10 -14.97 -13.32 -7.63
C ILE A 10 -13.87 -13.85 -8.56
N LEU A 11 -14.07 -13.71 -9.87
CA LEU A 11 -13.12 -14.18 -10.88
C LEU A 11 -12.18 -13.08 -11.35
N LEU A 12 -10.88 -13.25 -11.13
CA LEU A 12 -9.82 -12.34 -11.59
C LEU A 12 -9.48 -12.60 -13.06
N ASN A 13 -10.40 -12.26 -13.96
CA ASN A 13 -10.34 -12.47 -15.41
C ASN A 13 -9.44 -11.49 -16.20
N GLY A 14 -8.26 -11.14 -15.68
CA GLY A 14 -7.39 -10.14 -16.30
C GLY A 14 -6.73 -10.63 -17.60
N ASP A 15 -6.75 -9.79 -18.63
CA ASP A 15 -6.03 -10.01 -19.91
C ASP A 15 -5.60 -8.68 -20.56
N THR A 16 -5.03 -8.75 -21.76
CA THR A 16 -4.59 -7.56 -22.53
C THR A 16 -5.74 -6.63 -22.92
N SER A 17 -6.98 -7.13 -23.00
CA SER A 17 -8.14 -6.34 -23.43
C SER A 17 -8.82 -5.62 -22.27
N THR A 18 -8.84 -6.26 -21.10
CA THR A 18 -9.53 -5.78 -19.90
C THR A 18 -8.58 -5.14 -18.89
N GLY A 19 -7.29 -5.45 -18.96
CA GLY A 19 -6.27 -5.08 -17.97
C GLY A 19 -6.07 -6.17 -16.93
N TYR A 20 -4.81 -6.46 -16.60
CA TYR A 20 -4.47 -7.52 -15.63
C TYR A 20 -4.82 -7.11 -14.20
N ARG A 21 -4.49 -5.86 -13.81
CA ARG A 21 -4.80 -5.33 -12.47
C ARG A 21 -6.24 -4.93 -12.28
N VAL A 22 -6.85 -5.37 -11.20
CA VAL A 22 -8.29 -5.21 -10.92
C VAL A 22 -8.73 -3.74 -10.90
N LYS A 23 -7.96 -2.86 -10.25
CA LYS A 23 -8.31 -1.43 -10.15
C LYS A 23 -7.97 -0.60 -11.38
N ARG A 24 -7.25 -1.16 -12.35
CA ARG A 24 -6.85 -0.49 -13.59
C ARG A 24 -7.61 -1.01 -14.81
N ARG A 25 -8.62 -1.87 -14.59
CA ARG A 25 -9.37 -2.47 -15.68
C ARG A 25 -10.23 -1.45 -16.42
N THR A 26 -10.23 -1.58 -17.74
CA THR A 26 -11.14 -0.86 -18.63
C THR A 26 -12.45 -1.61 -18.85
N GLY A 27 -12.46 -2.94 -18.62
CA GLY A 27 -13.60 -3.83 -18.84
C GLY A 27 -14.63 -3.89 -17.71
N GLY A 28 -14.53 -3.03 -16.69
CA GLY A 28 -15.42 -3.04 -15.53
C GLY A 28 -14.93 -3.97 -14.39
N PRO A 29 -15.77 -4.16 -13.35
CA PRO A 29 -15.40 -4.95 -12.19
C PRO A 29 -15.27 -6.45 -12.54
N PRO A 30 -14.46 -7.21 -11.78
CA PRO A 30 -14.36 -8.66 -11.93
C PRO A 30 -15.74 -9.35 -11.80
N PRO A 31 -16.03 -10.40 -12.61
CA PRO A 31 -17.28 -11.14 -12.51
C PRO A 31 -17.48 -11.79 -11.14
N VAL A 32 -18.72 -11.75 -10.64
CA VAL A 32 -19.17 -12.50 -9.45
C VAL A 32 -19.97 -13.71 -9.93
N VAL A 33 -19.52 -14.92 -9.60
CA VAL A 33 -20.10 -16.18 -10.10
C VAL A 33 -20.83 -16.99 -9.04
N GLY A 34 -20.73 -16.56 -7.80
CA GLY A 34 -21.48 -17.10 -6.67
C GLY A 34 -21.58 -16.05 -5.59
N SER A 35 -22.71 -15.99 -4.91
CA SER A 35 -22.89 -15.12 -3.76
C SER A 35 -24.00 -15.64 -2.86
N GLY A 36 -23.96 -15.27 -1.59
CA GLY A 36 -25.01 -15.61 -0.65
C GLY A 36 -24.94 -14.80 0.63
N THR A 37 -25.81 -15.19 1.56
CA THR A 37 -25.87 -14.59 2.89
C THR A 37 -26.13 -15.66 3.92
N ASP A 38 -25.33 -15.67 4.98
CA ASP A 38 -25.51 -16.53 6.14
C ASP A 38 -25.94 -15.68 7.34
N MET A 39 -26.81 -16.23 8.19
CA MET A 39 -27.30 -15.58 9.41
C MET A 39 -26.98 -16.43 10.64
N PRO A 40 -25.69 -16.61 10.98
CA PRO A 40 -25.24 -17.61 11.94
C PRO A 40 -25.81 -17.39 13.34
N SER A 41 -26.04 -16.13 13.75
CA SER A 41 -26.57 -15.79 15.09
C SER A 41 -25.76 -16.42 16.23
N SER A 42 -24.44 -16.45 16.05
CA SER A 42 -23.45 -17.05 16.96
C SER A 42 -22.19 -16.20 16.97
N ASP A 43 -21.28 -16.44 17.92
CA ASP A 43 -20.00 -15.72 17.98
C ASP A 43 -18.97 -16.22 16.94
N ASN A 44 -19.26 -17.34 16.27
CA ASN A 44 -18.37 -17.96 15.28
C ASN A 44 -19.13 -18.26 13.99
N TRP A 45 -18.50 -17.98 12.86
CA TRP A 45 -18.97 -18.37 11.53
C TRP A 45 -17.89 -19.17 10.80
N VAL A 46 -18.32 -20.18 10.05
CA VAL A 46 -17.46 -21.00 9.17
C VAL A 46 -18.21 -21.20 7.86
N SER A 47 -17.57 -20.87 6.74
CA SER A 47 -18.15 -21.04 5.42
C SER A 47 -18.22 -22.52 5.02
N ALA A 48 -19.10 -22.85 4.09
CA ALA A 48 -18.89 -24.04 3.27
C ALA A 48 -17.53 -23.92 2.53
N PRO A 49 -16.80 -25.02 2.29
CA PRO A 49 -15.59 -24.97 1.49
C PRO A 49 -15.87 -24.38 0.10
N ALA A 50 -15.14 -23.34 -0.27
CA ALA A 50 -15.17 -22.78 -1.61
C ALA A 50 -14.70 -23.85 -2.60
N PRO A 51 -15.31 -23.95 -3.80
CA PRO A 51 -14.80 -24.84 -4.85
C PRO A 51 -13.31 -24.58 -5.10
N PRO A 52 -12.45 -25.60 -5.23
CA PRO A 52 -11.03 -25.37 -5.52
C PRO A 52 -10.81 -24.82 -6.93
N GLN A 53 -11.76 -25.07 -7.84
CA GLN A 53 -11.77 -24.57 -9.21
C GLN A 53 -13.20 -24.23 -9.64
N ILE A 54 -13.35 -23.19 -10.46
CA ILE A 54 -14.59 -22.80 -11.12
C ILE A 54 -14.33 -22.73 -12.63
N HIS A 55 -15.13 -23.47 -13.40
CA HIS A 55 -15.16 -23.33 -14.85
C HIS A 55 -16.12 -22.19 -15.23
N TYR A 56 -15.61 -21.14 -15.88
CA TYR A 56 -16.41 -19.98 -16.26
C TYR A 56 -16.77 -20.03 -17.74
N VAL A 57 -18.01 -20.42 -18.03
CA VAL A 57 -18.51 -20.63 -19.40
C VAL A 57 -18.36 -19.41 -20.32
N PRO A 58 -18.58 -18.15 -19.87
CA PRO A 58 -18.50 -16.99 -20.74
C PRO A 58 -17.14 -16.77 -21.42
N ASP A 59 -16.02 -17.16 -20.78
CA ASP A 59 -14.69 -17.11 -21.41
C ASP A 59 -14.08 -18.51 -21.63
N GLY A 60 -14.76 -19.58 -21.23
CA GLY A 60 -14.31 -20.97 -21.36
C GLY A 60 -13.07 -21.29 -20.51
N LYS A 61 -12.76 -20.49 -19.50
CA LYS A 61 -11.55 -20.65 -18.68
C LYS A 61 -11.85 -21.31 -17.34
N ASP A 62 -10.88 -22.05 -16.86
CA ASP A 62 -10.86 -22.55 -15.49
C ASP A 62 -10.18 -21.54 -14.58
N TYR A 63 -10.78 -21.25 -13.44
CA TYR A 63 -10.22 -20.40 -12.42
C TYR A 63 -9.98 -21.20 -11.15
N ILE A 64 -8.80 -21.10 -10.56
CA ILE A 64 -8.48 -21.77 -9.29
C ILE A 64 -8.65 -20.82 -8.12
N PHE A 65 -9.01 -21.36 -6.97
CA PHE A 65 -9.09 -20.61 -5.73
C PHE A 65 -7.72 -20.01 -5.36
N ALA A 66 -7.69 -18.72 -5.02
CA ALA A 66 -6.51 -18.01 -4.58
C ALA A 66 -6.53 -17.78 -3.06
N PHE A 67 -7.46 -16.94 -2.59
CA PHE A 67 -7.61 -16.61 -1.17
C PHE A 67 -8.99 -16.04 -0.87
N TRP A 68 -9.36 -16.06 0.40
CA TRP A 68 -10.46 -15.31 0.97
C TRP A 68 -9.98 -13.98 1.55
N SER A 69 -10.71 -12.89 1.30
CA SER A 69 -10.62 -11.64 2.05
C SER A 69 -11.87 -11.50 2.92
N LEU A 70 -11.67 -11.35 4.23
CA LEU A 70 -12.73 -11.13 5.19
C LEU A 70 -12.57 -9.73 5.77
N SER A 71 -13.66 -8.98 5.82
CA SER A 71 -13.78 -7.72 6.55
C SER A 71 -15.01 -7.80 7.44
N ALA A 72 -14.85 -7.53 8.74
CA ALA A 72 -15.95 -7.49 9.69
C ALA A 72 -16.08 -6.09 10.31
N HIS A 73 -17.31 -5.71 10.61
CA HIS A 73 -17.61 -4.47 11.32
C HIS A 73 -18.65 -4.74 12.41
N ASP A 74 -18.43 -4.14 13.57
CA ASP A 74 -19.42 -4.11 14.63
C ASP A 74 -20.44 -3.00 14.33
N THR A 75 -21.70 -3.38 14.15
CA THR A 75 -22.81 -2.46 13.87
C THR A 75 -23.17 -1.56 15.05
N GLN A 76 -22.64 -1.85 16.25
CA GLN A 76 -22.89 -1.07 17.46
C GLN A 76 -21.71 -0.18 17.88
N SER A 77 -20.55 -0.29 17.20
CA SER A 77 -19.35 0.48 17.54
C SER A 77 -18.53 0.83 16.30
N SER A 78 -17.34 1.41 16.48
CA SER A 78 -16.39 1.68 15.39
C SER A 78 -15.37 0.55 15.22
N GLN A 79 -15.58 -0.60 15.87
CA GLN A 79 -14.66 -1.73 15.75
C GLN A 79 -14.79 -2.40 14.39
N THR A 80 -13.63 -2.68 13.80
CA THR A 80 -13.51 -3.41 12.54
C THR A 80 -12.40 -4.44 12.65
N SER A 81 -12.48 -5.49 11.85
CA SER A 81 -11.40 -6.45 11.64
C SER A 81 -11.28 -6.76 10.15
N ALA A 82 -10.09 -7.17 9.74
CA ALA A 82 -9.89 -7.70 8.40
C ALA A 82 -8.78 -8.74 8.40
N GLN A 83 -8.90 -9.73 7.53
CA GLN A 83 -7.93 -10.81 7.42
C GLN A 83 -7.97 -11.47 6.04
N ILE A 84 -6.84 -12.09 5.68
CA ILE A 84 -6.70 -12.93 4.50
C ILE A 84 -6.62 -14.38 4.95
N GLN A 85 -7.37 -15.26 4.30
CA GLN A 85 -7.34 -16.70 4.57
C GLN A 85 -7.07 -17.48 3.29
N THR A 86 -6.06 -18.35 3.31
CA THR A 86 -5.59 -19.07 2.12
C THR A 86 -6.17 -20.47 1.98
N GLY A 87 -6.94 -20.93 2.97
CA GLY A 87 -7.70 -22.18 2.90
C GLY A 87 -9.00 -22.02 2.12
N THR A 88 -9.57 -23.12 1.61
CA THR A 88 -10.85 -23.09 0.90
C THR A 88 -12.03 -22.73 1.80
N THR A 89 -11.87 -22.85 3.12
CA THR A 89 -12.89 -22.47 4.11
C THR A 89 -12.52 -21.15 4.75
N ALA A 90 -13.45 -20.20 4.71
CA ALA A 90 -13.39 -18.97 5.47
C ALA A 90 -13.99 -19.17 6.86
N ASN A 91 -13.41 -18.56 7.88
CA ASN A 91 -13.99 -18.53 9.22
C ASN A 91 -13.70 -17.21 9.93
N ASP A 92 -14.57 -16.82 10.85
CA ASP A 92 -14.36 -15.65 11.69
C ASP A 92 -15.00 -15.84 13.06
N SER A 93 -14.46 -15.16 14.07
CA SER A 93 -14.94 -15.25 15.45
C SER A 93 -14.90 -13.88 16.13
N HIS A 94 -16.02 -13.48 16.72
CA HIS A 94 -16.15 -12.19 17.41
C HIS A 94 -16.95 -12.32 18.70
N THR A 95 -16.35 -11.86 19.81
CA THR A 95 -16.99 -11.83 21.12
C THR A 95 -17.46 -10.41 21.46
N GLY A 96 -18.71 -10.27 21.92
CA GLY A 96 -19.32 -8.95 22.14
C GLY A 96 -19.75 -8.26 20.84
N GLY A 97 -20.59 -7.22 20.94
CA GLY A 97 -21.10 -6.47 19.78
C GLY A 97 -22.02 -7.27 18.84
N GLN A 98 -22.40 -6.63 17.74
CA GLN A 98 -23.21 -7.20 16.65
C GLN A 98 -22.44 -7.06 15.33
N TRP A 99 -21.86 -8.16 14.85
CA TRP A 99 -20.90 -8.13 13.76
C TRP A 99 -21.53 -8.52 12.43
N GLY A 100 -21.29 -7.69 11.41
CA GLY A 100 -21.53 -8.01 10.01
C GLY A 100 -20.23 -8.33 9.30
N ILE A 101 -20.18 -9.46 8.58
CA ILE A 101 -18.99 -9.92 7.85
C ILE A 101 -19.24 -9.82 6.34
N SER A 102 -18.22 -9.38 5.61
CA SER A 102 -18.12 -9.49 4.15
C SER A 102 -16.95 -10.41 3.82
N ALA A 103 -17.22 -11.50 3.10
CA ALA A 103 -16.25 -12.52 2.74
C ALA A 103 -16.17 -12.66 1.21
N LYS A 104 -14.99 -12.43 0.62
CA LYS A 104 -14.78 -12.53 -0.83
C LYS A 104 -13.74 -13.60 -1.13
N ALA A 105 -14.13 -14.66 -1.83
CA ALA A 105 -13.19 -15.64 -2.38
C ALA A 105 -12.74 -15.17 -3.76
N TYR A 106 -11.44 -14.97 -3.91
CA TYR A 106 -10.85 -14.61 -5.19
C TYR A 106 -10.34 -15.84 -5.91
N TYR A 107 -10.64 -15.90 -7.19
CA TYR A 107 -10.26 -16.98 -8.09
C TYR A 107 -9.43 -16.41 -9.22
N ILE A 108 -8.31 -17.05 -9.56
CA ILE A 108 -7.41 -16.60 -10.63
C ILE A 108 -7.40 -17.60 -11.76
N TRP A 109 -7.30 -17.10 -12.99
CA TRP A 109 -7.27 -17.93 -14.18
C TRP A 109 -6.16 -18.99 -14.09
N ASN A 110 -6.52 -20.23 -14.40
CA ASN A 110 -5.62 -21.36 -14.46
C ASN A 110 -4.82 -21.36 -15.77
N PHE A 111 -3.60 -20.84 -15.71
CA PHE A 111 -2.66 -20.85 -16.83
C PHE A 111 -2.09 -22.25 -17.17
N ALA A 112 -2.40 -23.30 -16.39
CA ALA A 112 -1.80 -24.62 -16.55
C ALA A 112 -2.28 -25.36 -17.81
N GLY A 113 -3.43 -25.00 -18.39
CA GLY A 113 -4.01 -25.70 -19.54
C GLY A 113 -3.47 -25.33 -20.92
N GLY A 114 -2.55 -24.36 -21.04
CA GLY A 114 -2.08 -23.87 -22.35
C GLY A 114 -3.19 -23.28 -23.25
N GLY A 115 -4.39 -23.04 -22.70
CA GLY A 115 -5.57 -22.60 -23.43
C GLY A 115 -5.68 -21.09 -23.51
N ASN A 116 -5.04 -20.50 -24.53
CA ASN A 116 -5.35 -19.23 -25.19
C ASN A 116 -6.03 -18.11 -24.40
N GLY A 117 -5.20 -17.25 -23.83
CA GLY A 117 -5.30 -15.79 -24.01
C GLY A 117 -4.21 -15.23 -24.93
N ASN A 118 -3.12 -15.98 -25.14
CA ASN A 118 -2.11 -15.76 -26.18
C ASN A 118 -1.57 -17.14 -26.58
N GLY A 119 -1.85 -17.59 -27.80
CA GLY A 119 -1.40 -18.88 -28.34
C GLY A 119 0.10 -18.97 -28.65
N GLY A 120 0.95 -18.51 -27.74
CA GLY A 120 2.40 -18.68 -27.80
C GLY A 120 2.89 -19.17 -26.44
N GLY A 121 4.00 -19.91 -26.39
CA GLY A 121 4.59 -20.47 -25.17
C GLY A 121 5.16 -19.42 -24.20
N HIS A 122 4.35 -18.41 -23.86
CA HIS A 122 4.65 -17.32 -22.96
C HIS A 122 4.39 -17.76 -21.53
N THR A 123 5.28 -17.36 -20.62
CA THR A 123 5.22 -17.73 -19.21
C THR A 123 5.08 -16.47 -18.36
N PRO A 124 3.91 -16.26 -17.71
CA PRO A 124 3.63 -14.97 -17.12
C PRO A 124 4.18 -14.81 -15.71
N LEU A 125 4.68 -13.62 -15.41
CA LEU A 125 4.68 -13.06 -14.06
C LEU A 125 3.43 -12.17 -13.92
N LEU A 126 2.47 -12.62 -13.11
CA LEU A 126 1.24 -11.87 -12.80
C LEU A 126 1.25 -11.41 -11.36
N ILE A 127 1.08 -10.10 -11.17
CA ILE A 127 1.09 -9.47 -9.87
C ILE A 127 -0.01 -8.44 -9.71
N ASP A 128 -0.56 -8.33 -8.50
CA ASP A 128 -1.44 -7.22 -8.12
C ASP A 128 -1.24 -6.90 -6.64
N ALA A 129 -1.74 -5.74 -6.21
CA ALA A 129 -1.67 -5.27 -4.84
C ALA A 129 -3.05 -5.23 -4.20
N PHE A 130 -3.13 -5.67 -2.95
CA PHE A 130 -4.37 -5.79 -2.20
C PHE A 130 -4.24 -5.11 -0.84
N ASP A 131 -5.25 -4.31 -0.48
CA ASP A 131 -5.38 -3.69 0.82
C ASP A 131 -6.21 -4.60 1.73
N ILE A 132 -5.57 -5.12 2.78
CA ILE A 132 -6.20 -6.08 3.70
C ILE A 132 -7.41 -5.44 4.38
N GLN A 133 -7.28 -4.23 4.92
CA GLN A 133 -8.32 -3.57 5.71
C GLN A 133 -9.47 -3.08 4.83
N ALA A 134 -9.19 -2.56 3.64
CA ALA A 134 -10.22 -2.15 2.70
C ALA A 134 -10.94 -3.36 2.04
N GLY A 135 -10.33 -4.54 2.05
CA GLY A 135 -10.87 -5.73 1.39
C GLY A 135 -11.00 -5.54 -0.13
N ASP A 136 -10.03 -4.83 -0.72
CA ASP A 136 -10.04 -4.40 -2.11
C ASP A 136 -8.63 -4.25 -2.70
N PHE A 137 -8.55 -4.25 -4.02
CA PHE A 137 -7.29 -4.06 -4.75
C PHE A 137 -6.84 -2.60 -4.72
N ILE A 138 -5.54 -2.39 -4.84
CA ILE A 138 -4.89 -1.07 -4.85
C ILE A 138 -4.70 -0.62 -6.30
N GLY A 139 -4.96 0.66 -6.57
CA GLY A 139 -4.79 1.26 -7.90
C GLY A 139 -3.40 1.85 -8.15
N ASP A 140 -2.63 2.14 -7.10
CA ASP A 140 -1.31 2.78 -7.17
C ASP A 140 -0.23 1.87 -7.77
N ASP A 141 0.85 2.48 -8.26
CA ASP A 141 2.09 1.74 -8.58
C ASP A 141 2.74 1.25 -7.29
N PHE A 142 3.04 -0.04 -7.22
CA PHE A 142 3.42 -0.73 -6.00
C PHE A 142 4.71 -1.52 -6.11
N VAL A 143 5.32 -1.59 -7.29
CA VAL A 143 6.58 -2.31 -7.50
C VAL A 143 7.56 -1.51 -8.35
N ASP A 144 8.83 -1.88 -8.24
CA ASP A 144 9.90 -1.47 -9.14
C ASP A 144 10.58 -2.74 -9.70
N ALA A 145 10.91 -2.74 -11.00
CA ALA A 145 11.52 -3.89 -11.67
C ALA A 145 13.00 -3.61 -11.96
N THR A 146 13.87 -4.61 -11.82
CA THR A 146 15.32 -4.48 -12.06
C THR A 146 15.92 -5.83 -12.49
N PRO A 147 16.75 -5.87 -13.55
CA PRO A 147 17.15 -4.76 -14.41
C PRO A 147 16.00 -4.28 -15.30
N ASP A 148 15.93 -2.99 -15.58
CA ASP A 148 14.93 -2.38 -16.49
C ASP A 148 15.63 -1.53 -17.57
N PRO A 149 16.38 -2.17 -18.50
CA PRO A 149 17.23 -1.45 -19.44
C PRO A 149 16.45 -0.63 -20.47
N GLY A 150 15.20 -1.01 -20.75
CA GLY A 150 14.29 -0.29 -21.64
C GLY A 150 13.41 0.75 -20.94
N GLY A 151 13.38 0.75 -19.59
CA GLY A 151 12.49 1.59 -18.80
C GLY A 151 11.00 1.23 -18.91
N THR A 152 10.69 0.01 -19.38
CA THR A 152 9.32 -0.46 -19.62
C THR A 152 8.87 -1.50 -18.61
N LEU A 153 9.79 -2.32 -18.08
CA LEU A 153 9.45 -3.46 -17.23
C LEU A 153 8.80 -3.03 -15.92
N THR A 154 9.22 -1.88 -15.36
CA THR A 154 8.56 -1.32 -14.17
C THR A 154 7.12 -0.93 -14.47
N GLY A 155 6.84 -0.36 -15.64
CA GLY A 155 5.48 -0.02 -16.06
C GLY A 155 4.62 -1.27 -16.29
N GLU A 156 5.18 -2.28 -16.94
CA GLU A 156 4.52 -3.57 -17.20
C GLU A 156 4.21 -4.33 -15.90
N ALA A 157 5.18 -4.39 -14.97
CA ALA A 157 4.98 -4.93 -13.62
C ALA A 157 3.79 -4.23 -12.92
N ASN A 158 3.73 -2.91 -12.98
CA ASN A 158 2.65 -2.12 -12.39
C ASN A 158 1.34 -2.15 -13.17
N ASN A 159 1.33 -2.68 -14.39
CA ASN A 159 0.13 -3.07 -15.13
C ASN A 159 -0.30 -4.52 -14.83
N GLY A 160 0.52 -5.25 -14.07
CA GLY A 160 0.23 -6.54 -13.47
C GLY A 160 0.67 -7.74 -14.29
N PHE A 161 1.44 -7.55 -15.37
CA PHE A 161 1.87 -8.63 -16.26
C PHE A 161 3.26 -8.34 -16.85
N ILE A 162 4.13 -9.34 -16.79
CA ILE A 162 5.37 -9.43 -17.56
C ILE A 162 5.42 -10.81 -18.23
N ASP A 163 5.82 -10.87 -19.49
CA ASP A 163 6.08 -12.12 -20.18
C ASP A 163 7.53 -12.55 -19.97
N THR A 164 7.77 -13.49 -19.07
CA THR A 164 9.15 -13.89 -18.73
C THR A 164 9.87 -14.58 -19.89
N THR A 165 9.15 -15.06 -20.91
CA THR A 165 9.77 -15.65 -22.10
C THR A 165 10.24 -14.57 -23.08
N ALA A 166 9.50 -13.48 -23.24
CA ALA A 166 9.84 -12.40 -24.17
C ALA A 166 10.70 -11.29 -23.54
N ASP A 167 10.43 -10.95 -22.28
CA ASP A 167 10.95 -9.75 -21.63
C ASP A 167 12.21 -10.02 -20.81
N ILE A 168 12.48 -11.29 -20.48
CA ILE A 168 13.69 -11.73 -19.76
C ILE A 168 14.55 -12.56 -20.71
N ALA A 169 15.77 -12.08 -20.96
CA ALA A 169 16.73 -12.81 -21.78
C ALA A 169 17.09 -14.17 -21.16
N ALA A 170 17.33 -15.18 -22.01
CA ALA A 170 17.75 -16.50 -21.56
C ALA A 170 19.00 -16.43 -20.67
N GLY A 171 18.95 -17.07 -19.50
CA GLY A 171 20.03 -17.06 -18.49
C GLY A 171 20.05 -15.83 -17.58
N SER A 172 19.16 -14.85 -17.80
CA SER A 172 19.00 -13.67 -16.94
C SER A 172 17.86 -13.85 -15.93
N SER A 173 17.83 -12.97 -14.94
CA SER A 173 16.76 -12.84 -13.94
C SER A 173 16.20 -11.43 -13.94
N LEU A 174 14.91 -11.31 -13.64
CA LEU A 174 14.25 -10.08 -13.26
C LEU A 174 13.90 -10.14 -11.77
N LYS A 175 14.25 -9.08 -11.05
CA LYS A 175 13.83 -8.84 -9.67
C LYS A 175 12.74 -7.78 -9.68
N VAL A 176 11.60 -8.09 -9.09
CA VAL A 176 10.50 -7.14 -8.85
C VAL A 176 10.41 -6.89 -7.34
N VAL A 177 10.42 -5.63 -6.94
CA VAL A 177 10.48 -5.22 -5.53
C VAL A 177 9.22 -4.46 -5.18
N ALA A 178 8.45 -4.94 -4.20
CA ALA A 178 7.33 -4.18 -3.64
C ALA A 178 7.83 -2.94 -2.89
N ARG A 179 7.13 -1.82 -3.05
CA ARG A 179 7.45 -0.58 -2.35
C ARG A 179 7.04 -0.67 -0.88
N ASP A 180 7.91 -0.22 0.02
CA ASP A 180 7.65 -0.25 1.47
C ASP A 180 6.39 0.55 1.86
N ALA A 181 6.18 1.69 1.19
CA ALA A 181 5.11 2.62 1.51
C ALA A 181 4.36 3.07 0.25
N LEU A 182 3.04 2.96 0.32
CA LEU A 182 2.09 3.64 -0.56
C LEU A 182 1.34 4.68 0.27
N PRO A 183 0.58 5.61 -0.35
CA PRO A 183 -0.25 6.54 0.40
C PRO A 183 -1.15 5.82 1.41
N ALA A 184 -0.83 6.00 2.70
CA ALA A 184 -1.52 5.41 3.85
C ALA A 184 -1.43 3.88 3.97
N LYS A 185 -0.45 3.24 3.32
CA LYS A 185 -0.30 1.78 3.37
C LYS A 185 1.15 1.36 3.54
N ALA A 186 1.37 0.27 4.27
CA ALA A 186 2.67 -0.37 4.44
C ALA A 186 2.62 -1.80 3.90
N PHE A 187 3.70 -2.21 3.22
CA PHE A 187 3.81 -3.59 2.72
C PHE A 187 3.77 -4.58 3.89
N GLY A 188 2.96 -5.63 3.73
CA GLY A 188 2.88 -6.75 4.67
C GLY A 188 3.73 -7.92 4.19
N TYR A 189 3.30 -8.55 3.10
CA TYR A 189 3.95 -9.74 2.55
C TYR A 189 3.49 -10.03 1.12
N TRP A 190 4.26 -10.88 0.43
CA TRP A 190 3.84 -11.51 -0.82
C TRP A 190 3.11 -12.82 -0.54
N PHE A 191 2.01 -13.05 -1.26
CA PHE A 191 1.33 -14.33 -1.30
C PHE A 191 1.44 -14.95 -2.69
N ASN A 192 2.07 -16.12 -2.77
CA ASN A 192 2.26 -16.87 -4.00
C ASN A 192 1.18 -17.93 -4.20
N ILE A 193 0.63 -18.03 -5.42
CA ILE A 193 -0.30 -19.10 -5.80
C ILE A 193 0.51 -20.32 -6.25
N GLY A 194 0.99 -21.09 -5.28
CA GLY A 194 1.89 -22.23 -5.48
C GLY A 194 1.51 -23.20 -6.61
N PRO A 195 0.24 -23.62 -6.76
CA PRO A 195 -0.18 -24.51 -7.85
C PRO A 195 0.04 -23.96 -9.27
N LEU A 196 0.19 -22.64 -9.43
CA LEU A 196 0.45 -22.00 -10.73
C LEU A 196 1.93 -21.74 -10.97
N GLN A 197 2.79 -21.89 -9.95
CA GLN A 197 4.21 -21.66 -10.12
C GLN A 197 4.82 -22.71 -11.05
N LEU A 198 5.54 -22.24 -12.07
CA LEU A 198 6.40 -23.06 -12.93
C LEU A 198 7.80 -22.48 -12.87
N ASN A 199 8.80 -23.34 -12.65
CA ASN A 199 10.19 -22.93 -12.71
C ASN A 199 10.76 -23.38 -14.05
N GLY A 200 11.12 -22.42 -14.92
CA GLY A 200 11.78 -22.67 -16.20
C GLY A 200 13.15 -23.31 -16.04
N ASN A 201 13.83 -23.04 -14.92
CA ASN A 201 15.08 -23.68 -14.54
C ASN A 201 15.03 -24.19 -13.08
N ALA A 202 15.07 -25.51 -12.89
CA ALA A 202 15.06 -26.12 -11.55
C ALA A 202 16.29 -25.78 -10.69
N ALA A 203 17.43 -25.41 -11.30
CA ALA A 203 18.63 -25.00 -10.58
C ALA A 203 18.55 -23.56 -10.04
N SER A 204 17.68 -22.74 -10.62
CA SER A 204 17.43 -21.35 -10.24
C SER A 204 15.91 -21.10 -10.23
N PRO A 205 15.18 -21.66 -9.24
CA PRO A 205 13.74 -21.51 -9.18
C PRO A 205 13.33 -20.06 -8.93
N ALA A 206 12.14 -19.70 -9.38
CA ALA A 206 11.55 -18.42 -9.01
C ALA A 206 11.33 -18.34 -7.50
N THR A 207 11.53 -17.15 -6.94
CA THR A 207 11.32 -16.88 -5.51
C THR A 207 10.31 -15.76 -5.32
N VAL A 208 9.51 -15.86 -4.25
CA VAL A 208 8.51 -14.87 -3.85
C VAL A 208 8.69 -14.62 -2.35
N GLY A 209 8.95 -13.38 -1.97
CA GLY A 209 9.36 -13.01 -0.61
C GLY A 209 10.80 -13.40 -0.24
N ALA A 210 11.65 -13.65 -1.24
CA ALA A 210 13.07 -13.94 -1.05
C ALA A 210 13.90 -13.46 -2.27
N PRO A 211 15.18 -13.04 -2.09
CA PRO A 211 15.95 -13.04 -0.83
C PRO A 211 15.53 -11.96 0.16
N GLY A 212 14.96 -10.84 -0.30
CA GLY A 212 14.26 -9.88 0.55
C GLY A 212 12.76 -10.19 0.64
N THR A 213 12.11 -9.82 1.75
CA THR A 213 10.67 -10.02 1.95
C THR A 213 9.80 -9.29 0.91
N HIS A 214 10.35 -8.25 0.28
CA HIS A 214 9.71 -7.46 -0.79
C HIS A 214 9.96 -8.01 -2.19
N ASP A 215 10.82 -9.03 -2.33
CA ASP A 215 11.35 -9.42 -3.63
C ASP A 215 10.54 -10.55 -4.24
N ILE A 216 10.29 -10.44 -5.54
CA ILE A 216 10.03 -11.56 -6.43
C ILE A 216 11.24 -11.65 -7.37
N VAL A 217 11.84 -12.83 -7.50
CA VAL A 217 12.88 -13.09 -8.50
C VAL A 217 12.36 -14.14 -9.47
N VAL A 218 12.26 -13.77 -10.74
CA VAL A 218 11.87 -14.66 -11.84
C VAL A 218 12.97 -14.70 -12.89
N HIS A 219 13.04 -15.81 -13.61
CA HIS A 219 13.97 -16.05 -14.70
C HIS A 219 13.20 -16.26 -15.99
N HIS A 220 13.95 -16.33 -17.10
CA HIS A 220 13.38 -16.74 -18.37
C HIS A 220 12.64 -18.08 -18.26
N ASN A 221 11.40 -18.11 -18.74
CA ASN A 221 10.46 -19.25 -18.69
C ASN A 221 9.85 -19.59 -17.32
N ASP A 222 9.98 -18.71 -16.32
CA ASP A 222 9.26 -18.86 -15.06
C ASP A 222 7.80 -18.40 -15.19
N ARG A 223 6.90 -19.11 -14.51
CA ARG A 223 5.52 -18.67 -14.30
C ARG A 223 5.31 -18.41 -12.81
N VAL A 224 4.88 -17.21 -12.46
CA VAL A 224 4.59 -16.83 -11.07
C VAL A 224 3.32 -16.01 -11.04
N VAL A 225 2.47 -16.30 -10.06
CA VAL A 225 1.26 -15.53 -9.77
C VAL A 225 1.30 -15.15 -8.30
N ALA A 226 1.40 -13.86 -7.99
CA ALA A 226 1.56 -13.39 -6.62
C ALA A 226 0.76 -12.12 -6.32
N PHE A 227 0.37 -11.95 -5.06
CA PHE A 227 -0.33 -10.77 -4.57
C PHE A 227 0.49 -10.09 -3.48
N ALA A 228 0.70 -8.78 -3.61
CA ALA A 228 1.31 -7.97 -2.54
C ALA A 228 0.19 -7.52 -1.59
N PHE A 229 0.23 -8.00 -0.36
CA PHE A 229 -0.72 -7.57 0.67
C PHE A 229 -0.15 -6.39 1.45
N TYR A 230 -0.95 -5.33 1.52
CA TYR A 230 -0.63 -4.11 2.25
C TYR A 230 -1.58 -3.93 3.43
N ASN A 231 -1.04 -3.38 4.52
CA ASN A 231 -1.82 -2.94 5.67
C ASN A 231 -2.07 -1.43 5.59
N GLU A 232 -3.27 -0.99 5.92
CA GLU A 232 -3.52 0.41 6.23
C GLU A 232 -2.65 0.85 7.41
N VAL A 233 -1.88 1.91 7.20
CA VAL A 233 -1.21 2.62 8.28
C VAL A 233 -1.93 3.93 8.48
N LYS A 234 -2.23 4.25 9.75
CA LYS A 234 -2.69 5.60 10.09
C LYS A 234 -1.61 6.55 9.62
N GLN A 235 -1.87 7.28 8.54
CA GLN A 235 -1.06 8.46 8.25
C GLN A 235 -1.11 9.29 9.52
N GLN A 236 0.03 9.47 10.17
CA GLN A 236 0.14 10.58 11.10
C GLN A 236 -0.33 11.77 10.28
N GLN A 237 -1.44 12.37 10.68
CA GLN A 237 -1.85 13.64 10.09
C GLN A 237 -0.63 14.53 10.25
N PHE A 238 0.07 14.77 9.15
CA PHE A 238 1.01 15.86 9.08
C PHE A 238 0.09 17.07 9.13
N VAL A 239 -0.25 17.49 10.34
CA VAL A 239 -0.72 18.84 10.57
C VAL A 239 0.52 19.65 10.18
N PRO A 240 0.55 20.29 8.99
CA PRO A 240 1.67 21.17 8.69
C PRO A 240 1.77 22.09 9.90
N PRO A 241 2.97 22.32 10.45
CA PRO A 241 3.12 23.24 11.57
C PRO A 241 2.52 24.56 11.10
N TYR A 242 1.30 24.84 11.54
CA TYR A 242 0.68 26.13 11.34
C TYR A 242 1.67 27.07 12.01
N GLU A 243 2.23 28.01 11.27
CA GLU A 243 3.05 29.06 11.84
C GLU A 243 2.23 29.70 12.96
N ALA A 244 2.49 29.29 14.21
CA ALA A 244 1.65 29.61 15.35
C ALA A 244 1.91 31.07 15.72
N THR A 245 1.35 32.01 14.98
CA THR A 245 1.22 33.39 15.41
C THR A 245 0.32 33.36 16.64
N TYR A 246 0.83 33.83 17.78
CA TYR A 246 0.02 33.96 18.99
C TYR A 246 -1.21 34.81 18.65
N ASP A 247 -2.38 34.18 18.65
CA ASP A 247 -3.65 34.84 18.45
C ASP A 247 -4.26 35.11 19.83
N PRO A 248 -4.28 36.36 20.31
CA PRO A 248 -4.89 36.70 21.59
C PRO A 248 -6.40 36.37 21.64
N TRP A 249 -7.03 36.05 20.51
CA TRP A 249 -8.43 35.60 20.40
C TRP A 249 -8.59 34.07 20.31
N TRP A 250 -7.50 33.29 20.48
CA TRP A 250 -7.49 31.82 20.39
C TRP A 250 -8.60 31.16 21.19
N TRP A 251 -8.74 31.55 22.46
CA TRP A 251 -9.76 31.03 23.37
C TRP A 251 -11.20 31.18 22.84
N TYR A 252 -11.49 32.31 22.21
CA TYR A 252 -12.80 32.58 21.62
C TYR A 252 -13.01 31.81 20.31
N LYS A 253 -11.96 31.64 19.50
CA LYS A 253 -12.03 30.93 18.22
C LYS A 253 -12.13 29.42 18.37
N THR A 254 -11.54 28.85 19.43
CA THR A 254 -11.55 27.41 19.67
C THR A 254 -12.63 26.97 20.66
N LEU A 255 -13.50 27.89 21.11
CA LEU A 255 -14.59 27.61 22.05
C LEU A 255 -14.12 26.84 23.31
N GLY A 256 -12.95 27.21 23.84
CA GLY A 256 -12.36 26.54 25.01
C GLY A 256 -11.57 25.26 24.71
N GLY A 257 -11.28 24.96 23.44
CA GLY A 257 -10.50 23.79 23.02
C GLY A 257 -9.00 24.03 22.92
N LEU A 258 -8.24 23.13 23.56
CA LEU A 258 -6.78 22.91 23.56
C LEU A 258 -5.90 23.99 24.21
N VAL A 259 -4.97 23.50 25.04
CA VAL A 259 -3.92 24.28 25.71
C VAL A 259 -3.17 25.11 24.66
N PRO A 260 -2.93 26.42 24.89
CA PRO A 260 -2.16 27.23 23.95
C PRO A 260 -0.80 26.56 23.69
N PRO A 261 -0.27 26.66 22.46
CA PRO A 261 1.03 26.08 22.15
C PRO A 261 2.08 26.60 23.13
N PRO A 262 3.06 25.76 23.52
CA PRO A 262 4.12 26.17 24.41
C PRO A 262 4.84 27.41 23.87
N PRO A 263 5.39 28.27 24.75
CA PRO A 263 6.19 29.41 24.32
C PRO A 263 7.33 28.93 23.41
N ARG A 264 7.49 29.61 22.26
CA ARG A 264 8.54 29.28 21.28
C ARG A 264 9.92 29.28 21.95
N ASP A 265 10.80 28.40 21.48
CA ASP A 265 12.20 28.42 21.91
C ASP A 265 12.82 29.81 21.65
N PRO A 266 13.52 30.41 22.63
CA PRO A 266 14.04 31.77 22.54
C PRO A 266 14.89 32.02 21.28
N TRP A 267 15.68 31.02 20.88
CA TRP A 267 16.55 31.12 19.69
C TRP A 267 15.75 31.32 18.40
N LEU A 268 14.54 30.77 18.30
CA LEU A 268 13.70 30.88 17.11
C LEU A 268 13.17 32.32 16.95
N GLN A 269 12.89 33.00 18.07
CA GLN A 269 12.51 34.41 18.05
C GLN A 269 13.68 35.31 17.64
N GLU A 270 14.88 35.02 18.15
CA GLU A 270 16.11 35.73 17.79
C GLU A 270 16.46 35.57 16.30
N PHE A 271 16.29 34.37 15.76
CA PHE A 271 16.49 34.09 14.34
C PHE A 271 15.54 34.88 13.44
N VAL A 272 14.24 34.86 13.78
CA VAL A 272 13.21 35.59 13.02
C VAL A 272 13.45 37.10 13.09
N ALA A 273 13.86 37.62 14.25
CA ALA A 273 14.23 39.02 14.40
C ALA A 273 15.42 39.39 13.48
N ALA A 274 16.42 38.51 13.40
CA ALA A 274 17.58 38.74 12.54
C ALA A 274 17.23 38.73 11.04
N ILE A 275 16.38 37.80 10.59
CA ILE A 275 15.87 37.78 9.21
C ILE A 275 15.08 39.07 8.92
N THR A 276 14.23 39.48 9.86
CA THR A 276 13.43 40.70 9.72
C THR A 276 14.32 41.94 9.61
N LEU A 277 15.39 42.02 10.40
CA LEU A 277 16.39 43.09 10.29
C LEU A 277 17.12 43.07 8.95
N ALA A 278 17.51 41.89 8.45
CA ALA A 278 18.14 41.74 7.13
C ALA A 278 17.20 42.20 5.99
N GLN A 279 15.91 41.88 6.08
CA GLN A 279 14.90 42.37 5.13
C GLN A 279 14.67 43.88 5.24
N ALA A 280 14.65 44.42 6.46
CA ALA A 280 14.54 45.86 6.69
C ALA A 280 15.78 46.61 6.14
N ALA A 281 16.96 46.00 6.16
CA ALA A 281 18.18 46.59 5.61
C ALA A 281 18.06 46.95 4.12
N ALA A 282 17.26 46.20 3.35
CA ALA A 282 17.00 46.49 1.94
C ALA A 282 16.08 47.71 1.71
N ARG A 283 15.43 48.21 2.77
CA ARG A 283 14.46 49.32 2.71
C ARG A 283 14.97 50.61 3.36
N VAL A 284 16.11 50.57 4.04
CA VAL A 284 16.73 51.75 4.64
C VAL A 284 17.66 52.46 3.66
N SER A 285 18.08 53.68 3.98
CA SER A 285 19.03 54.42 3.15
C SER A 285 20.37 53.66 3.01
N PRO A 286 21.09 53.80 1.88
CA PRO A 286 22.36 53.09 1.65
C PRO A 286 23.41 53.34 2.74
N ARG A 287 23.37 54.49 3.41
CA ARG A 287 24.26 54.84 4.54
C ARG A 287 23.98 54.03 5.81
N LEU A 288 22.77 53.53 5.98
CA LEU A 288 22.32 52.76 7.15
C LEU A 288 22.30 51.25 6.88
N GLN A 289 22.21 50.84 5.61
CA GLN A 289 22.12 49.44 5.19
C GLN A 289 23.23 48.58 5.79
N ALA A 290 24.50 49.04 5.74
CA ALA A 290 25.63 48.31 6.29
C ALA A 290 25.49 48.07 7.81
N LYS A 291 25.04 49.08 8.57
CA LYS A 291 24.86 48.97 10.02
C LYS A 291 23.69 48.05 10.40
N VAL A 292 22.60 48.08 9.62
CA VAL A 292 21.45 47.19 9.87
C VAL A 292 21.80 45.74 9.56
N LEU A 293 22.60 45.49 8.51
CA LEU A 293 23.11 44.14 8.21
C LEU A 293 24.09 43.64 9.28
N GLU A 294 24.92 44.52 9.84
CA GLU A 294 25.84 44.19 10.93
C GLU A 294 25.07 43.73 12.19
N VAL A 295 24.02 44.46 12.58
CA VAL A 295 23.16 44.07 13.71
C VAL A 295 22.40 42.77 13.42
N ALA A 296 21.92 42.56 12.19
CA ALA A 296 21.29 41.30 11.80
C ALA A 296 22.28 40.12 11.90
N LEU A 297 23.52 40.32 11.48
CA LEU A 297 24.57 39.30 11.55
C LEU A 297 24.94 38.97 13.00
N GLU A 298 25.05 39.99 13.86
CA GLU A 298 25.30 39.84 15.29
C GLU A 298 24.19 39.01 15.94
N GLN A 299 22.93 39.29 15.63
CA GLN A 299 21.78 38.54 16.13
C GLN A 299 21.78 37.06 15.69
N ILE A 300 22.17 36.78 14.43
CA ILE A 300 22.34 35.39 13.94
C ILE A 300 23.47 34.69 14.71
N SER A 301 24.56 35.40 15.01
CA SER A 301 25.71 34.83 15.70
C SER A 301 25.36 34.42 17.14
N VAL A 302 24.58 35.24 17.86
CA VAL A 302 24.05 34.93 19.20
C VAL A 302 23.13 33.72 19.12
N THR A 303 22.19 33.72 18.17
CA THR A 303 21.28 32.59 17.94
C THR A 303 22.04 31.28 17.71
N ALA A 304 23.06 31.30 16.84
CA ALA A 304 23.86 30.14 16.52
C ALA A 304 24.65 29.62 17.73
N ALA A 305 25.10 30.51 18.63
CA ALA A 305 25.74 30.12 19.88
C ALA A 305 24.75 29.40 20.83
N THR A 306 23.52 29.89 20.92
CA THR A 306 22.44 29.27 21.72
C THR A 306 22.10 27.87 21.21
N ILE A 307 21.90 27.70 19.90
CA ILE A 307 21.63 26.39 19.28
C ILE A 307 22.78 25.40 19.56
N LYS A 308 24.04 25.86 19.46
CA LYS A 308 25.21 25.03 19.78
C LYS A 308 25.25 24.58 21.24
N GLN A 309 24.81 25.43 22.18
CA GLN A 309 24.71 25.03 23.59
C GLN A 309 23.61 23.99 23.79
N GLU A 310 22.49 24.12 23.09
CA GLU A 310 21.37 23.19 23.17
C GLU A 310 21.74 21.80 22.64
N ILE A 311 22.39 21.73 21.47
CA ILE A 311 22.93 20.48 20.90
C ILE A 311 23.85 19.78 21.91
N LYS A 312 24.80 20.51 22.51
CA LYS A 312 25.72 19.97 23.53
C LYS A 312 24.99 19.48 24.80
N SER A 313 23.83 20.04 25.11
CA SER A 313 23.05 19.62 26.27
C SER A 313 22.23 18.36 25.99
N LEU A 314 21.80 18.18 24.74
CA LEU A 314 21.12 16.97 24.25
C LEU A 314 22.08 15.79 24.08
N GLU A 315 23.32 16.02 23.60
CA GLU A 315 24.35 14.97 23.49
C GLU A 315 24.81 14.40 24.85
N LYS A 316 24.53 15.11 25.95
CA LYS A 316 24.86 14.68 27.32
C LYS A 316 23.75 13.91 28.02
N ARG A 317 22.58 13.76 27.39
CA ARG A 317 21.47 12.93 27.87
C ARG A 317 21.52 11.57 27.23
#